data_AF-A0A199VGQ1-F1
#
_entry.id   AF-A0A199VGQ1-F1
#
_cell.length_a   1.000
_cell.length_b   1.000
_cell.length_c   1.000
_cell.angle_alpha   90.00
_cell.angle_beta   90.00
_cell.angle_gamma   90.00
#
_symmetry.space_group_name_H-M   'P 1'
#
loop_
_entity.id
_entity.type
_entity.pdbx_description
1 polymer ?
#
loop_
_entity_poly.entity_id
_entity_poly.type
_entity_poly.pdbx_seq_one_letter_code
_entity_poly.pdbx_strand_id
1 'polypeptide(L)' 'MAAHKIAHATLKGPSVVKEICIALTLGMFAGGLWKMHHWNEQRKTRAFYDMLEKGEISVVVAEE' A
#
# COMPACT_ATOMS: atom_id res chain seq x y z
N MET A 1 40.69 -30.18 -36.05
CA MET A 1 40.43 -28.83 -35.49
C MET A 1 39.00 -28.82 -34.94
N ALA A 2 38.82 -28.96 -33.63
CA ALA A 2 37.48 -28.89 -33.03
C ALA A 2 37.07 -27.41 -32.90
N ALA A 3 36.04 -27.00 -33.64
CA ALA A 3 35.50 -25.65 -33.55
C ALA A 3 34.88 -25.43 -32.15
N HIS A 4 35.42 -24.48 -31.39
CA HIS A 4 34.90 -24.10 -30.08
C HIS A 4 33.50 -23.50 -30.27
N LYS A 5 32.45 -24.15 -29.73
CA LYS A 5 31.11 -23.57 -29.71
C LYS A 5 31.07 -22.46 -28.66
N ILE A 6 31.15 -21.21 -29.10
CA ILE A 6 30.94 -20.05 -28.24
C ILE A 6 29.43 -19.95 -27.98
N ALA A 7 29.03 -20.13 -26.73
CA ALA A 7 27.65 -19.94 -26.32
C ALA A 7 27.33 -18.44 -26.35
N HIS A 8 26.66 -17.98 -27.41
CA HIS A 8 26.07 -16.65 -27.42
C HIS A 8 24.87 -16.67 -26.47
N ALA A 9 25.05 -16.10 -25.27
CA ALA A 9 23.94 -15.85 -24.36
C ALA A 9 22.98 -14.89 -25.05
N THR A 10 21.91 -15.42 -25.61
CA THR A 10 20.80 -14.62 -26.08
C THR A 10 20.23 -13.93 -24.85
N LEU A 11 20.53 -12.64 -24.69
CA LEU A 11 19.86 -11.77 -23.73
C LEU A 11 18.38 -11.80 -24.08
N LYS A 12 17.63 -12.70 -23.44
CA LYS A 12 16.18 -12.74 -23.56
C LYS A 12 15.70 -11.36 -23.14
N GLY A 13 15.09 -10.63 -24.09
CA GLY A 13 14.59 -9.28 -23.86
C GLY A 13 13.63 -9.21 -22.66
N PRO A 14 13.27 -7.99 -22.24
CA PRO A 14 12.46 -7.77 -21.04
C PRO A 14 11.20 -8.64 -21.05
N SER A 15 10.95 -9.33 -19.94
CA SER A 15 9.85 -10.28 -19.81
C SER A 15 8.58 -9.54 -19.42
N VAL A 16 7.67 -9.37 -20.38
CA VAL A 16 6.37 -8.70 -20.18
C VAL A 16 5.59 -9.27 -19.00
N VAL A 17 5.61 -10.60 -18.83
CA VAL A 17 4.93 -11.27 -17.70
C VAL A 17 5.50 -10.83 -16.36
N LYS A 18 6.84 -10.75 -16.24
CA LYS A 18 7.48 -10.31 -15.00
C LYS A 18 7.13 -8.87 -14.66
N GLU A 19 7.13 -7.98 -15.65
CA GLU A 19 6.77 -6.57 -15.46
C GLU A 19 5.31 -6.42 -14.99
N ILE A 20 4.37 -7.18 -15.55
CA ILE A 20 2.97 -7.19 -15.11
C ILE A 20 2.86 -7.68 -13.66
N CYS A 21 3.54 -8.77 -13.30
CA CYS A 21 3.54 -9.28 -11.93
C CYS A 21 4.10 -8.25 -10.94
N ILE A 22 5.18 -7.55 -11.31
CA ILE A 22 5.77 -6.49 -10.48
C ILE A 22 4.81 -5.30 -10.35
N ALA A 23 4.20 -4.85 -11.44
CA ALA A 23 3.25 -3.74 -11.40
C ALA A 23 2.02 -4.07 -10.53
N LEU A 24 1.49 -5.29 -10.65
CA LEU A 24 0.35 -5.73 -9.85
C LEU A 24 0.71 -5.84 -8.36
N THR A 25 1.86 -6.42 -8.03
CA THR A 25 2.30 -6.56 -6.64
C THR A 25 2.55 -5.21 -5.99
N LEU A 26 3.22 -4.28 -6.68
CA LEU A 26 3.43 -2.93 -6.20
C LEU A 26 2.11 -2.15 -6.07
N GLY A 27 1.21 -2.28 -7.05
CA GLY A 27 -0.11 -1.65 -7.02
C GLY A 27 -0.97 -2.13 -5.84
N MET A 28 -0.99 -3.45 -5.60
CA MET A 28 -1.70 -4.03 -4.45
C MET A 28 -1.05 -3.61 -3.12
N PHE A 29 0.27 -3.52 -3.05
CA PHE A 29 0.97 -3.08 -1.85
C PHE A 29 0.63 -1.62 -1.50
N ALA A 30 0.75 -0.71 -2.47
CA ALA A 30 0.38 0.69 -2.29
C ALA A 30 -1.10 0.86 -1.93
N GLY A 31 -2.00 0.15 -2.64
CA GLY A 31 -3.43 0.15 -2.34
C GLY A 31 -3.76 -0.42 -0.96
N GLY A 32 -3.04 -1.45 -0.52
CA GLY A 32 -3.16 -2.04 0.81
C GLY A 32 -2.75 -1.06 1.91
N LEU A 33 -1.62 -0.38 1.75
CA LEU A 33 -1.16 0.67 2.67
C LEU A 33 -2.18 1.80 2.79
N TRP A 34 -2.71 2.27 1.65
CA TRP A 34 -3.76 3.29 1.65
C TRP A 34 -5.01 2.82 2.39
N LYS A 35 -5.45 1.57 2.16
CA LYS A 35 -6.64 1.03 2.82
C LYS A 35 -6.46 0.91 4.33
N MET A 36 -5.28 0.51 4.78
CA MET A 36 -4.96 0.46 6.20
C MET A 36 -4.99 1.86 6.84
N HIS A 37 -4.41 2.85 6.16
CA HIS A 37 -4.47 4.25 6.60
C HIS A 37 -5.92 4.74 6.68
N HIS A 38 -6.71 4.50 5.63
CA HIS A 38 -8.12 4.87 5.58
C HIS A 38 -8.95 4.24 6.73
N TRP A 39 -8.76 2.95 7.00
CA TRP A 39 -9.40 2.28 8.13
C TRP A 39 -8.94 2.82 9.49
N ASN A 40 -7.72 3.33 9.60
CA ASN A 40 -7.25 3.95 10.83
C ASN A 40 -7.92 5.30 11.07
N GLU A 41 -8.03 6.13 10.03
CA GLU A 41 -8.73 7.42 10.13
C GLU A 41 -10.22 7.22 10.42
N GLN A 42 -10.89 6.26 9.78
CA GLN A 42 -12.28 5.93 10.12
C GLN A 42 -12.46 5.52 11.58
N ARG A 43 -11.53 4.72 12.13
CA ARG A 43 -11.57 4.31 13.54
C ARG A 43 -11.37 5.49 14.48
N LYS A 44 -10.44 6.40 14.17
CA LYS A 44 -10.21 7.62 14.96
C LYS A 44 -11.45 8.50 15.00
N THR A 45 -12.07 8.76 13.85
CA THR A 45 -13.29 9.55 13.76
C THR A 45 -14.43 8.92 14.55
N ARG A 46 -14.62 7.60 14.44
CA ARG A 46 -15.66 6.89 15.20
C ARG A 46 -15.43 6.99 16.71
N ALA A 47 -14.18 6.81 17.16
CA ALA A 47 -13.85 6.91 18.58
C ALA A 47 -14.08 8.33 19.13
N PHE A 48 -13.73 9.37 18.35
CA PHE A 48 -13.99 10.76 18.72
C PHE A 48 -15.49 11.01 18.95
N TYR A 49 -16.34 10.61 17.99
CA TYR A 49 -17.78 10.82 18.14
C TYR A 49 -18.41 9.98 19.26
N ASP A 50 -17.94 8.75 19.49
CA ASP A 50 -18.40 7.92 20.62
C ASP A 50 -18.09 8.57 21.97
N MET A 51 -16.87 9.12 22.14
CA MET A 51 -16.51 9.88 23.35
C MET A 51 -17.30 11.18 23.49
N LEU A 52 -17.61 11.86 22.37
CA LEU A 52 -18.43 13.07 22.36
C LEU A 52 -19.87 12.78 22.77
N GLU A 53 -20.47 11.72 22.24
CA GLU A 53 -21.84 11.29 22.59
C GLU A 53 -21.96 10.85 24.05
N LYS A 54 -20.91 10.24 24.61
CA LYS A 54 -20.84 9.88 26.04
C LYS A 54 -20.66 11.09 26.95
N GLY A 55 -20.35 12.27 26.40
CA GLY A 55 -20.09 13.50 27.16
C GLY A 55 -18.75 13.51 27.89
N GLU A 56 -17.84 12.59 27.57
CA GLU A 56 -16.48 12.55 28.15
C GLU A 56 -15.59 13.66 27.59
N ILE A 57 -15.88 14.12 26.37
CA ILE A 57 -15.20 15.25 25.71
C ILE A 57 -16.22 16.29 25.28
N SER A 58 -15.81 17.56 25.21
CA SER A 58 -16.59 18.68 24.69
C SER A 58 -15.81 19.39 23.59
N VAL A 59 -16.54 19.95 22.63
CA VAL A 59 -15.96 20.82 21.59
C VAL A 59 -15.87 22.28 22.08
N VAL A 60 -16.72 22.66 23.04
CA VAL A 60 -16.78 24.01 23.61
C VAL A 60 -15.95 24.06 24.90
N VAL A 61 -15.06 25.04 24.99
CA VAL A 61 -14.31 25.33 26.21
C VAL A 61 -15.30 25.85 27.26
N ALA A 62 -15.28 25.27 28.46
CA ALA A 62 -16.03 25.83 29.57
C ALA A 62 -15.41 27.19 29.93
N GLU A 63 -16.09 28.28 29.61
CA GLU A 63 -15.76 29.60 30.14
C GLU A 63 -16.19 29.62 31.62
N GLU A 64 -15.24 29.85 32.53
CA GLU A 64 -15.50 30.08 33.96
C GLU A 64 -16.24 31.41 34.19
#